data_AF-A0A5Z9NNI5-F1
#
_entry.id   AF-A0A5Z9NNI5-F1
#
_cell.length_a   1.000
_cell.length_b   1.000
_cell.length_c   1.000
_cell.angle_alpha   90.00
_cell.angle_beta   90.00
_cell.angle_gamma   90.00
#
_symmetry.space_group_name_H-M   'P 1'
#
loop_
_entity.id
_entity.type
_entity.pdbx_description
1 polymer ?
#
loop_
_entity_poly.entity_id
_entity_poly.type
_entity_poly.pdbx_seq_one_letter_code
_entity_poly.pdbx_strand_id
1 'polypeptide(L)'
;MDFIYQELAKAGIALSVKELFTRVVSAWDKKNLSGKQLVRELTGSDVYLNYLEKHVARVVRLRTIHSADYDILLTNLYHPLGITSLSPGATEHKVNDGFYIENQHITNIIGIAGQGKSTILRKLFIEQIKNGTKIPFFIELR
;
A
#
# COMPACT_ATOMS: atom_id res chain seq x y z
N MET A 1 19.41 -8.82 11.13
CA MET A 1 18.15 -9.41 10.62
C MET A 1 18.53 -10.38 9.52
N ASP A 2 18.17 -11.65 9.68
CA ASP A 2 18.64 -12.76 8.84
C ASP A 2 18.25 -12.57 7.37
N PHE A 3 19.17 -12.86 6.45
CA PHE A 3 18.95 -12.76 4.99
C PHE A 3 17.67 -13.50 4.55
N ILE A 4 17.40 -14.64 5.20
CA ILE A 4 16.23 -15.49 4.96
C ILE A 4 14.92 -14.72 5.23
N TYR A 5 14.83 -13.93 6.30
CA TYR A 5 13.61 -13.17 6.61
C TYR A 5 13.31 -12.10 5.56
N GLN A 6 14.34 -11.48 4.99
CA GLN A 6 14.16 -10.48 3.92
C GLN A 6 13.65 -11.13 2.63
N GLU A 7 14.18 -12.29 2.25
CA GLU A 7 13.71 -13.03 1.08
C GLU A 7 12.28 -13.57 1.27
N LEU A 8 11.95 -14.08 2.46
CA LEU A 8 10.58 -14.50 2.79
C LEU A 8 9.60 -13.32 2.76
N ALA A 9 9.99 -12.14 3.25
CA ALA A 9 9.16 -10.94 3.20
C ALA A 9 8.92 -10.48 1.74
N LYS A 10 9.95 -10.54 0.89
CA LYS A 10 9.80 -10.24 -0.55
C LYS A 10 8.84 -11.22 -1.23
N ALA A 11 9.00 -12.52 -0.98
CA ALA A 11 8.12 -13.55 -1.52
C ALA A 11 6.67 -13.37 -1.03
N GLY A 12 6.48 -13.04 0.24
CA GLY A 12 5.18 -12.75 0.83
C GLY A 12 4.47 -11.57 0.15
N ILE A 13 5.17 -10.46 -0.09
CA ILE A 13 4.61 -9.30 -0.79
C ILE A 13 4.24 -9.66 -2.24
N ALA A 14 5.09 -10.39 -2.96
CA ALA A 14 4.81 -10.81 -4.32
C ALA A 14 3.53 -11.67 -4.39
N LEU A 15 3.37 -12.60 -3.44
CA LEU A 15 2.17 -13.43 -3.33
C LEU A 15 0.93 -12.59 -2.99
N SER A 16 1.03 -11.65 -2.04
CA SER A 16 -0.08 -10.74 -1.71
C SER A 16 -0.52 -9.90 -2.90
N VAL A 17 0.42 -9.43 -3.73
CA VAL A 17 0.10 -8.67 -4.95
C VAL A 17 -0.61 -9.53 -5.99
N LYS A 18 -0.16 -10.77 -6.19
CA LYS A 18 -0.84 -11.71 -7.10
C LYS A 18 -2.27 -12.02 -6.64
N GLU A 19 -2.43 -12.28 -5.35
CA GLU A 19 -3.74 -12.55 -4.73
C GLU A 19 -4.67 -11.34 -4.83
N LEU A 20 -4.15 -10.14 -4.57
CA LEU A 20 -4.86 -8.87 -4.73
C LEU A 20 -5.50 -8.74 -6.12
N PHE A 21 -4.71 -8.95 -7.18
CA PHE A 21 -5.23 -8.84 -8.55
C PHE A 21 -6.33 -9.87 -8.81
N THR A 22 -6.14 -11.10 -8.33
CA THR A 22 -7.12 -12.19 -8.46
C THR A 22 -8.45 -11.81 -7.79
N ARG A 23 -8.40 -11.28 -6.56
CA ARG A 23 -9.58 -10.85 -5.81
C ARG A 23 -10.30 -9.69 -6.48
N VAL A 24 -9.57 -8.64 -6.86
CA VAL A 24 -10.16 -7.46 -7.50
C VAL A 24 -10.84 -7.81 -8.83
N VAL A 25 -10.20 -8.65 -9.66
CA VAL A 25 -10.80 -9.14 -10.91
C VAL A 25 -12.02 -10.02 -10.63
N SER A 26 -11.99 -10.87 -9.60
CA SER A 26 -13.13 -11.73 -9.25
C SER A 26 -14.36 -10.94 -8.77
N ALA A 27 -14.14 -9.79 -8.13
CA ALA A 27 -15.19 -8.89 -7.66
C ALA A 27 -15.77 -7.97 -8.74
N TRP A 28 -15.21 -7.98 -9.95
CA TRP A 28 -15.68 -7.14 -11.05
C TRP A 28 -17.06 -7.54 -11.55
N ASP A 29 -17.94 -6.56 -11.72
CA ASP A 29 -19.25 -6.75 -12.34
C ASP A 29 -19.11 -7.03 -13.83
N LYS A 30 -19.33 -8.31 -14.20
CA LYS A 30 -19.27 -8.80 -15.58
C LYS A 30 -20.27 -8.11 -16.52
N LYS A 31 -21.30 -7.43 -15.98
CA LYS A 31 -22.26 -6.65 -16.78
C LYS A 31 -21.69 -5.29 -17.20
N ASN A 32 -20.65 -4.80 -16.53
CA ASN A 32 -20.02 -3.53 -16.86
C ASN A 32 -19.10 -3.67 -18.09
N LEU A 33 -19.69 -3.57 -19.29
CA LEU A 33 -18.96 -3.70 -20.56
C LEU A 33 -17.82 -2.68 -20.73
N SER A 34 -17.94 -1.49 -20.13
CA SER A 34 -16.91 -0.44 -20.23
C SER A 34 -15.58 -0.85 -19.60
N GLY A 35 -15.61 -1.68 -18.55
CA GLY A 35 -14.42 -2.15 -17.84
C GLY A 35 -13.77 -3.40 -18.45
N LYS A 36 -14.38 -4.02 -19.46
CA LYS A 36 -13.94 -5.33 -19.98
C LYS A 36 -12.52 -5.33 -20.51
N GLN A 37 -12.13 -4.25 -21.21
CA GLN A 37 -10.77 -4.10 -21.72
C GLN A 37 -9.76 -4.01 -20.57
N LEU A 38 -10.03 -3.15 -19.59
CA LEU A 38 -9.17 -2.98 -18.41
C LEU A 38 -9.02 -4.30 -17.66
N VAL A 39 -10.10 -5.05 -17.44
CA VAL A 39 -10.02 -6.35 -16.77
C VAL A 39 -9.17 -7.34 -17.54
N ARG A 40 -9.30 -7.38 -18.87
CA ARG A 40 -8.45 -8.23 -19.72
C ARG A 40 -6.97 -7.86 -19.58
N GLU A 41 -6.66 -6.58 -19.56
CA GLU A 41 -5.30 -6.09 -19.33
C GLU A 41 -4.80 -6.49 -17.93
N LEU A 42 -5.61 -6.28 -16.87
CA LEU A 42 -5.27 -6.68 -15.50
C LEU A 42 -5.04 -8.19 -15.32
N THR A 43 -5.67 -9.04 -16.14
CA THR A 43 -5.46 -10.49 -16.13
C THR A 43 -4.23 -10.97 -16.92
N GLY A 44 -3.48 -10.05 -17.55
CA GLY A 44 -2.24 -10.40 -18.24
C GLY A 44 -1.19 -11.01 -17.30
N SER A 45 -0.43 -11.98 -17.80
CA SER A 45 0.55 -12.77 -17.02
C SER A 45 1.59 -11.91 -16.29
N ASP A 46 1.95 -10.77 -16.88
CA ASP A 46 3.06 -9.94 -16.38
C ASP A 46 2.58 -8.64 -15.71
N VAL A 47 1.28 -8.39 -15.64
CA VAL A 47 0.76 -7.10 -15.13
C VAL A 47 0.99 -6.96 -13.64
N TYR A 48 0.74 -8.01 -12.86
CA TYR A 48 1.01 -7.98 -11.43
C TYR A 48 2.50 -7.85 -11.12
N LEU A 49 3.39 -8.46 -11.95
CA LEU A 49 4.84 -8.33 -11.83
C LEU A 49 5.29 -6.90 -12.14
N ASN A 50 4.80 -6.32 -13.24
CA ASN A 50 5.05 -4.92 -13.58
C ASN A 50 4.59 -3.97 -12.46
N TYR A 51 3.42 -4.22 -11.89
CA TYR A 51 2.90 -3.42 -10.78
C TYR A 51 3.75 -3.59 -9.51
N LEU A 52 4.16 -4.82 -9.18
CA LEU A 52 5.04 -5.12 -8.06
C LEU A 52 6.37 -4.35 -8.18
N GLU A 53 7.03 -4.42 -9.33
CA GLU A 53 8.33 -3.78 -9.57
C GLU A 53 8.23 -2.25 -9.63
N LYS A 54 7.26 -1.72 -10.39
CA LYS A 54 7.18 -0.28 -10.70
C LYS A 54 6.49 0.53 -9.61
N HIS A 55 5.54 -0.06 -8.88
CA HIS A 55 4.73 0.67 -7.90
C HIS A 55 4.98 0.18 -6.47
N VAL A 56 4.88 -1.13 -6.20
CA VAL A 56 4.94 -1.64 -4.82
C VAL A 56 6.35 -1.54 -4.23
N ALA A 57 7.37 -1.97 -4.97
CA ALA A 57 8.74 -2.01 -4.49
C ALA A 57 9.26 -0.63 -4.03
N ARG A 58 8.87 0.44 -4.74
CA ARG A 58 9.25 1.83 -4.43
C ARG A 58 8.65 2.36 -3.13
N VAL A 59 7.48 1.84 -2.74
CA VAL A 59 6.76 2.27 -1.54
C VAL A 59 7.27 1.53 -0.31
N VAL A 60 7.47 0.22 -0.46
CA VAL A 60 7.87 -0.67 0.65
C VAL A 60 9.32 -0.43 1.06
N ARG A 61 10.21 -0.10 0.11
CA ARG A 61 11.63 0.13 0.36
C ARG A 61 11.89 1.59 0.69
N LEU A 62 12.59 1.83 1.80
CA LEU A 62 13.03 3.13 2.25
C LEU A 62 14.54 3.19 2.34
N ARG A 63 15.13 4.25 1.80
CA ARG A 63 16.49 4.65 2.14
C ARG A 63 16.42 5.59 3.34
N THR A 64 17.13 5.23 4.40
CA THR A 64 17.27 6.09 5.59
C THR A 64 18.63 6.78 5.56
N ILE A 65 18.75 7.90 6.28
CA ILE A 65 20.02 8.63 6.41
C ILE A 65 21.10 7.73 7.05
N HIS A 66 20.71 6.86 7.98
CA HIS A 66 21.60 5.96 8.72
C HIS A 66 22.00 4.70 7.93
N SER A 67 21.33 4.40 6.81
CA SER A 67 21.62 3.23 5.98
C SER A 67 21.62 3.64 4.51
N ALA A 68 22.63 4.43 4.14
CA ALA A 68 22.81 4.90 2.77
C ALA A 68 23.08 3.74 1.78
N ASP A 69 23.66 2.64 2.28
CA ASP A 69 24.16 1.54 1.46
C ASP A 69 23.14 0.42 1.19
N TYR A 70 21.99 0.39 1.88
CA TYR A 70 20.95 -0.63 1.63
C TYR A 70 19.54 -0.13 1.95
N ASP A 71 18.57 -0.59 1.15
CA ASP A 71 17.15 -0.30 1.35
C ASP A 71 16.60 -1.07 2.57
N ILE A 72 15.84 -0.39 3.43
CA ILE A 72 15.16 -0.99 4.59
C ILE A 72 13.67 -1.12 4.28
N LEU A 73 13.04 -2.23 4.70
CA LEU A 73 11.59 -2.40 4.61
C LEU A 73 10.89 -1.46 5.60
N LEU A 74 9.88 -0.72 5.13
CA LEU A 74 9.09 0.19 5.97
C LEU A 74 8.54 -0.50 7.22
N THR A 75 8.11 -1.75 7.12
CA THR A 75 7.58 -2.54 8.25
C THR A 75 8.54 -2.66 9.42
N ASN A 76 9.85 -2.58 9.17
CA ASN A 76 10.87 -2.75 10.22
C ASN A 76 11.16 -1.46 10.99
N LEU A 77 10.80 -0.30 10.43
CA LEU A 77 11.08 1.02 11.01
C LEU A 77 9.81 1.76 11.44
N TYR A 78 8.65 1.22 11.08
CA TYR A 78 7.40 1.91 11.28
C TYR A 78 6.97 1.91 12.75
N HIS A 79 6.78 3.11 13.29
CA HIS A 79 6.13 3.31 14.58
C HIS A 79 4.70 3.84 14.34
N PRO A 80 3.67 3.26 14.99
CA PRO A 80 2.29 3.68 14.78
C PRO A 80 2.06 5.16 15.11
N LEU A 81 1.47 5.89 14.15
CA LEU A 81 1.11 7.29 14.30
C LEU A 81 -0.40 7.42 14.51
N GLY A 82 -0.78 8.36 15.39
CA GLY A 82 -2.18 8.73 15.62
C GLY A 82 -2.71 9.65 14.53
N ILE A 83 -3.93 9.40 14.08
CA ILE A 83 -4.71 10.31 13.24
C ILE A 83 -6.06 10.55 13.89
N THR A 84 -6.55 11.77 13.83
CA THR A 84 -7.86 12.14 14.38
C THR A 84 -8.65 12.87 13.30
N SER A 85 -9.94 12.55 13.16
CA SER A 85 -10.81 13.30 12.26
C SER A 85 -11.01 14.72 12.81
N LEU A 86 -11.21 15.69 11.92
CA LEU A 86 -11.52 17.07 12.30
C LEU A 86 -12.98 17.25 12.77
N SER A 87 -13.79 16.18 12.71
CA SER A 87 -15.17 16.20 13.20
C SER A 87 -15.23 16.38 14.72
N PRO A 88 -16.18 17.18 15.25
CA PRO A 88 -16.39 17.30 16.69
C PRO A 88 -16.60 15.93 17.35
N GLY A 89 -15.90 15.68 18.46
CA GLY A 89 -15.99 14.41 19.19
C GLY A 89 -15.27 13.23 18.56
N ALA A 90 -14.43 13.45 17.54
CA ALA A 90 -13.66 12.39 16.91
C ALA A 90 -12.65 11.75 17.86
N THR A 91 -12.54 10.42 17.78
CA THR A 91 -11.53 9.66 18.50
C THR A 91 -10.22 9.59 17.71
N GLU A 92 -9.11 9.57 18.43
CA GLU A 92 -7.82 9.27 17.81
C GLU A 92 -7.78 7.79 17.40
N HIS A 93 -7.28 7.53 16.19
CA HIS A 93 -7.03 6.19 15.67
C HIS A 93 -5.55 6.01 15.38
N LYS A 94 -4.99 4.87 15.80
CA LYS A 94 -3.60 4.52 15.47
C LYS A 94 -3.54 3.83 14.11
N VAL A 95 -2.75 4.38 13.20
CA VAL A 95 -2.42 3.73 11.93
C VAL A 95 -1.39 2.64 12.23
N ASN A 96 -1.85 1.39 12.35
CA ASN A 96 -1.01 0.21 12.60
C ASN A 96 -1.31 -0.93 11.61
N ASP A 97 -0.77 -2.12 11.82
CA ASP A 97 -1.15 -3.33 11.10
C ASP A 97 -2.68 -3.55 11.10
N GLY A 98 -3.22 -3.86 9.92
CA GLY A 98 -4.66 -4.02 9.71
C GLY A 98 -5.45 -2.70 9.59
N PHE A 99 -4.82 -1.55 9.78
CA PHE A 99 -5.51 -0.26 9.61
C PHE A 99 -5.56 0.16 8.15
N TYR A 100 -6.77 0.44 7.65
CA TYR A 100 -6.97 0.97 6.30
C TYR A 100 -8.22 1.85 6.24
N ILE A 101 -8.26 2.79 5.29
CA ILE A 101 -9.38 3.72 5.11
C ILE A 101 -10.40 3.08 4.17
N GLU A 102 -11.61 2.84 4.67
CA GLU A 102 -12.68 2.16 3.92
C GLU A 102 -13.54 3.09 3.05
N ASN A 103 -13.63 4.38 3.42
CA ASN A 103 -14.52 5.31 2.74
C ASN A 103 -14.19 5.46 1.24
N GLN A 104 -15.21 5.78 0.44
CA GLN A 104 -15.07 6.05 -0.99
C GLN A 104 -14.88 7.55 -1.29
N HIS A 105 -14.61 8.35 -0.27
CA HIS A 105 -14.46 9.79 -0.38
C HIS A 105 -12.98 10.19 -0.44
N ILE A 106 -12.75 11.43 -0.85
CA ILE A 106 -11.42 12.02 -0.80
C ILE A 106 -11.09 12.29 0.68
N THR A 107 -10.05 11.63 1.19
CA THR A 107 -9.55 11.85 2.55
C THR A 107 -8.28 12.68 2.49
N ASN A 108 -8.27 13.83 3.17
CA ASN A 108 -7.09 14.67 3.30
C ASN A 108 -6.43 14.48 4.67
N ILE A 109 -5.13 14.14 4.68
CA ILE A 109 -4.34 14.00 5.91
C ILE A 109 -3.46 15.24 6.07
N ILE A 110 -3.76 16.05 7.08
CA ILE A 110 -3.02 17.28 7.40
C ILE A 110 -2.07 17.08 8.57
N GLY A 111 -0.98 17.84 8.60
CA GLY A 111 0.02 17.80 9.67
C GLY A 111 1.24 18.65 9.33
N ILE A 112 2.01 19.02 10.34
CA ILE A 112 3.24 19.83 10.20
C ILE A 112 4.29 19.05 9.39
N ALA A 113 5.22 19.77 8.76
CA ALA A 113 6.39 19.17 8.12
C ALA A 113 7.14 18.26 9.12
N GLY A 114 7.62 17.11 8.65
CA GLY A 114 8.31 16.13 9.51
C GLY A 114 7.42 15.21 10.36
N GLN A 115 6.10 15.44 10.46
CA GLN A 115 5.19 14.59 11.27
C GLN A 115 4.90 13.19 10.69
N GLY A 116 5.55 12.79 9.58
CA GLY A 116 5.41 11.45 9.03
C GLY A 116 4.19 11.22 8.12
N LYS A 117 3.61 12.27 7.53
CA LYS A 117 2.49 12.15 6.56
C LYS A 117 2.76 11.13 5.44
N SER A 118 3.92 11.25 4.78
CA SER A 118 4.34 10.29 3.75
C SER A 118 4.49 8.88 4.30
N THR A 119 5.00 8.74 5.54
CA THR A 119 5.14 7.45 6.22
C THR A 119 3.79 6.77 6.46
N ILE A 120 2.78 7.53 6.93
CA ILE A 120 1.40 7.03 7.11
C ILE A 120 0.82 6.58 5.77
N LEU A 121 0.96 7.39 4.71
CA LEU A 121 0.44 7.03 3.39
C LEU A 121 1.08 5.75 2.84
N ARG A 122 2.39 5.56 3.04
CA ARG A 122 3.09 4.32 2.66
C ARG A 122 2.65 3.14 3.52
N LYS A 123 2.38 3.32 4.82
CA LYS A 123 1.80 2.28 5.69
C LYS A 123 0.42 1.87 5.22
N LEU A 124 -0.48 2.83 4.97
CA LEU A 124 -1.82 2.58 4.43
C LEU A 124 -1.76 1.84 3.10
N PHE A 125 -0.83 2.19 2.22
CA PHE A 125 -0.61 1.48 0.96
C PHE A 125 -0.29 -0.01 1.19
N ILE A 126 0.63 -0.33 2.12
CA ILE A 126 0.98 -1.71 2.45
C ILE A 126 -0.21 -2.46 3.04
N GLU A 127 -0.95 -1.84 3.96
CA GLU A 127 -2.13 -2.47 4.58
C GLU A 127 -3.25 -2.69 3.56
N GLN A 128 -3.41 -1.82 2.55
CA GLN A 128 -4.35 -2.05 1.44
C GLN A 128 -3.93 -3.21 0.53
N ILE A 129 -2.62 -3.39 0.28
CA ILE A 129 -2.12 -4.57 -0.45
C ILE A 129 -2.46 -5.86 0.32
N LYS A 130 -2.26 -5.86 1.64
CA LYS A 130 -2.59 -7.01 2.49
C LYS A 130 -4.09 -7.28 2.55
N ASN A 131 -4.91 -6.24 2.59
CA ASN A 131 -6.37 -6.33 2.56
C ASN A 131 -6.86 -6.98 1.25
N GLY A 132 -6.27 -6.58 0.12
CA GLY A 132 -6.52 -7.24 -1.17
C GLY A 132 -7.84 -6.87 -1.84
N THR A 133 -8.48 -5.76 -1.43
CA THR A 133 -9.79 -5.32 -1.96
C THR A 133 -9.69 -4.26 -3.06
N LYS A 134 -8.58 -3.54 -3.12
CA LYS A 134 -8.32 -2.44 -4.07
C LYS A 134 -6.87 -2.47 -4.52
N ILE A 135 -6.56 -2.11 -5.76
CA ILE A 135 -5.19 -1.94 -6.26
C ILE A 135 -4.72 -0.51 -5.93
N PRO A 136 -3.88 -0.29 -4.90
CA PRO A 136 -3.49 1.06 -4.52
C PRO A 136 -2.42 1.64 -5.46
N PHE A 137 -2.42 2.96 -5.65
CA PHE A 137 -1.32 3.67 -6.31
C PHE A 137 -0.78 4.73 -5.37
N PHE A 138 0.55 4.79 -5.27
CA PHE A 138 1.25 5.83 -4.53
C PHE A 138 1.87 6.80 -5.52
N ILE A 139 1.44 8.07 -5.44
CA ILE A 139 1.88 9.12 -6.36
C ILE A 139 2.54 10.22 -5.50
N GLU A 140 3.80 10.50 -5.78
CA GLU A 140 4.48 11.67 -5.20
C GLU A 140 4.29 12.85 -6.15
N LEU A 141 3.72 13.96 -5.65
CA LEU A 141 3.42 15.18 -6.43
C LEU A 141 4.58 16.18 -6.46
N ARG A 142 5.82 15.71 -6.31
CA ARG A 142 7.01 16.57 -6.29
C ARG A 142 7.19 17.32 -7.60
#